data_AF-A0A6N9BL50-F1
#
_entry.id   AF-A0A6N9BL50-F1
#
_cell.length_a   1.000
_cell.length_b   1.000
_cell.length_c   1.000
_cell.angle_alpha   90.00
_cell.angle_beta   90.00
_cell.angle_gamma   90.00
#
_symmetry.space_group_name_H-M   'P 1'
#
loop_
_entity.id
_entity.type
_entity.pdbx_description
1 polymer ?
#
loop_
_entity_poly.entity_id
_entity_poly.type
_entity_poly.pdbx_seq_one_letter_code
_entity_poly.pdbx_strand_id
1 'polypeptide(L)' 'MTIEPGKRGGQPCIRGMRITVYDVLDYLASGMTVPEILEDFPYLVEEDIRACLAFAADRERTEA' A
#
# COMPACT_ATOMS: atom_id res chain seq x y z
N MET A 1 -4.74 7.32 -5.48
CA MET A 1 -3.46 7.31 -4.74
C MET A 1 -2.69 8.57 -5.08
N THR A 2 -2.30 9.35 -4.08
CA THR A 2 -1.33 10.43 -4.29
C THR A 2 0.05 9.80 -4.23
N ILE A 3 0.64 9.49 -5.38
CA ILE A 3 2.06 9.11 -5.44
C ILE A 3 2.83 10.40 -5.19
N GLU A 4 3.29 10.62 -3.96
CA GLU A 4 4.23 11.70 -3.67
C GLU A 4 5.64 11.23 -4.03
N PRO A 5 6.21 11.69 -5.16
CA PRO A 5 7.57 11.35 -5.52
C PRO A 5 8.51 12.00 -4.51
N GLY A 6 9.35 11.22 -3.83
CA GLY A 6 10.41 11.74 -2.96
C GLY A 6 10.33 11.40 -1.47
N LYS A 7 9.33 10.62 -1.02
CA LYS A 7 9.34 9.99 0.31
C LYS A 7 9.81 8.52 0.20
N ARG A 8 10.66 8.05 1.13
CA ARG A 8 11.33 6.73 1.08
C ARG A 8 11.97 6.39 -0.28
N GLY A 9 12.78 7.30 -0.84
CA GLY A 9 13.54 7.00 -2.06
C GLY A 9 12.71 6.88 -3.35
N GLY A 10 11.49 7.46 -3.39
CA GLY A 10 10.64 7.45 -4.58
C GLY A 10 9.60 6.32 -4.63
N GLN A 11 9.45 5.57 -3.52
CA GLN A 11 8.45 4.52 -3.43
C GLN A 11 7.01 5.08 -3.36
N PRO A 12 6.04 4.41 -3.99
CA PRO A 12 4.63 4.80 -3.92
C PRO A 12 4.14 4.68 -2.47
N CYS A 13 3.82 5.82 -1.86
CA CYS A 13 3.31 5.92 -0.50
C CYS A 13 1.78 6.11 -0.49
N ILE A 14 1.14 5.63 0.57
CA ILE A 14 -0.27 5.90 0.85
C ILE A 14 -0.41 7.38 1.24
N ARG A 15 -1.51 8.02 0.83
CA ARG A 15 -1.74 9.47 0.92
C ARG A 15 -1.43 10.01 2.32
N GLY A 16 -0.49 10.95 2.42
CA GLY A 16 -0.15 11.61 3.68
C GLY A 16 0.54 10.71 4.71
N MET A 17 0.91 9.49 4.34
CA MET A 17 1.56 8.52 5.21
C MET A 17 2.98 8.20 4.75
N ARG A 18 3.74 7.55 5.63
CA ARG A 18 5.05 6.96 5.32
C ARG A 18 4.97 5.44 5.10
N ILE A 19 3.75 4.90 5.05
CA ILE A 19 3.46 3.51 4.68
C ILE A 19 3.45 3.43 3.16
N THR A 20 4.27 2.54 2.62
CA THR A 20 4.38 2.28 1.19
C THR A 20 3.39 1.20 0.75
N VAL A 21 3.11 1.14 -0.55
CA VAL A 21 2.38 0.01 -1.13
C VAL A 21 3.01 -1.33 -0.76
N TYR A 22 4.35 -1.38 -0.75
CA TYR A 22 5.10 -2.60 -0.43
C TYR A 22 4.93 -3.01 1.04
N ASP A 23 4.90 -2.06 1.98
CA ASP A 23 4.67 -2.39 3.40
C ASP A 23 3.30 -3.09 3.57
N VAL A 24 2.25 -2.61 2.90
CA VAL A 24 0.90 -3.25 2.94
C VAL A 24 0.92 -4.64 2.30
N LEU A 25 1.61 -4.81 1.18
CA LEU A 25 1.76 -6.11 0.54
C LEU A 25 2.53 -7.09 1.44
N ASP A 26 3.57 -6.64 2.13
CA ASP A 26 4.35 -7.44 3.07
C ASP A 26 3.50 -7.88 4.28
N TYR A 27 2.65 -6.99 4.82
CA TYR A 27 1.71 -7.34 5.88
C TYR A 27 0.73 -8.43 5.44
N LEU A 28 0.12 -8.27 4.26
CA LEU A 28 -0.78 -9.28 3.70
C LEU A 28 -0.04 -10.60 3.44
N ALA A 29 1.19 -10.55 2.91
CA ALA A 29 2.01 -11.73 2.65
C ALA A 29 2.43 -12.46 3.94
N SER A 30 2.59 -11.74 5.05
CA SER A 30 2.83 -12.30 6.39
C SER A 30 1.62 -12.99 7.02
N GLY A 31 0.44 -12.89 6.38
CA GLY A 31 -0.80 -13.50 6.84
C GLY A 31 -1.72 -12.58 7.63
N MET A 32 -1.39 -11.28 7.77
CA MET A 32 -2.31 -10.32 8.36
C MET A 32 -3.55 -10.15 7.49
N THR A 33 -4.70 -10.07 8.14
CA THR A 33 -5.97 -9.75 7.50
C THR A 33 -6.16 -8.25 7.37
N VAL A 34 -7.02 -7.84 6.42
CA VAL A 34 -7.36 -6.42 6.24
C VAL A 34 -7.87 -5.77 7.54
N PRO A 35 -8.78 -6.38 8.32
CA PRO A 35 -9.20 -5.82 9.60
C PRO A 35 -8.05 -5.59 10.59
N GLU A 36 -7.11 -6.54 10.71
CA GLU A 36 -5.95 -6.40 11.61
C GLU A 36 -5.04 -5.24 11.17
N ILE A 37 -4.81 -5.09 9.86
CA ILE A 37 -4.05 -3.95 9.32
C ILE A 37 -4.76 -2.62 9.64
N LEU A 38 -6.09 -2.56 9.54
CA LEU A 38 -6.85 -1.35 9.86
C LEU A 38 -6.88 -1.06 11.37
N GLU A 39 -6.80 -2.10 12.21
CA GLU A 39 -6.70 -1.96 13.67
C GLU A 39 -5.33 -1.39 14.08
N ASP A 40 -4.24 -1.92 13.50
CA ASP A 40 -2.87 -1.44 13.74
C ASP A 40 -2.61 -0.05 13.14
N PHE A 41 -3.28 0.27 12.03
CA PHE A 41 -3.18 1.54 11.34
C PHE A 41 -4.56 2.19 11.16
N PRO A 42 -5.15 2.80 12.21
CA PRO A 42 -6.51 3.38 12.17
C PRO A 42 -6.70 4.53 11.18
N TYR A 43 -5.60 5.04 10.63
CA TYR A 43 -5.59 6.08 9.62
C TYR A 43 -5.77 5.52 8.20
N LEU A 44 -5.52 4.22 8.00
CA LEU A 44 -5.77 3.54 6.75
C LEU A 44 -7.26 3.28 6.62
N VAL A 45 -7.73 3.27 5.37
CA VAL A 45 -9.06 2.77 5.02
C VAL A 45 -8.95 1.59 4.07
N GLU A 46 -10.00 0.80 3.97
CA GLU A 46 -10.01 -0.37 3.09
C GLU A 46 -9.72 0.00 1.63
N GLU A 47 -10.16 1.18 1.19
CA GLU A 47 -9.87 1.73 -0.14
C GLU A 47 -8.37 1.92 -0.38
N ASP A 48 -7.58 2.27 0.63
CA ASP A 48 -6.13 2.43 0.49
C ASP A 48 -5.46 1.07 0.25
N ILE A 49 -5.92 0.03 0.95
CA ILE A 49 -5.42 -1.34 0.77
C ILE A 49 -5.78 -1.87 -0.62
N ARG A 50 -7.03 -1.65 -1.07
CA ARG A 50 -7.46 -2.01 -2.43
C ARG A 50 -6.66 -1.26 -3.50
N ALA A 51 -6.34 0.02 -3.27
CA ALA A 51 -5.52 0.79 -4.17
C ALA A 51 -4.07 0.26 -4.24
N CYS A 52 -3.51 -0.20 -3.12
CA CYS A 52 -2.20 -0.87 -3.08
C CYS A 52 -2.19 -2.15 -3.94
N LEU A 53 -3.21 -3.00 -3.81
CA LEU A 53 -3.37 -4.20 -4.61
C LEU A 53 -3.54 -3.89 -6.10
N ALA A 54 -4.34 -2.88 -6.43
CA ALA A 54 -4.54 -2.43 -7.81
C ALA A 54 -3.24 -1.91 -8.43
N PHE A 55 -2.47 -1.11 -7.67
CA PHE A 55 -1.15 -0.63 -8.09
C PHE A 55 -0.20 -1.79 -8.38
N ALA A 56 -0.14 -2.79 -7.49
CA ALA A 56 0.71 -3.97 -7.69
C ALA A 56 0.31 -4.76 -8.95
N ALA A 57 -0.99 -5.00 -9.14
CA ALA A 57 -1.50 -5.72 -10.29
C ALA A 57 -1.33 -4.96 -11.63
N ASP A 58 -1.33 -3.63 -11.60
CA ASP A 58 -1.07 -2.79 -12.79
C ASP A 58 0.43 -2.78 -13.15
N ARG A 59 1.28 -2.69 -12.13
CA ARG A 59 2.74 -2.69 -12.27
C ARG A 59 3.26 -4.02 -12.85
N GLU A 60 2.79 -5.16 -12.34
CA GLU A 60 3.08 -6.48 -12.90
C GLU A 60 2.62 -6.62 -14.36
N ARG A 61 1.50 -5.99 -14.74
CA ARG A 61 0.99 -6.03 -16.13
C ARG A 61 1.75 -5.11 -17.08
N THR A 62 2.35 -4.03 -16.58
CA THR A 62 3.08 -3.05 -17.39
C THR A 62 4.56 -3.41 -17.55
N GLU A 63 5.11 -4.20 -16.62
CA GLU A 63 6.49 -4.72 -16.69
C GLU A 63 6.58 -6.10 -17.39
N ALA A 64 5.45 -6.66 -17.84
CA ALA A 64 5.36 -7.89 -18.65
C ALA A 64 5.34 -7.61 -20.16
#